data_AF-A0A350KLJ6-F1
#
_entry.id   AF-A0A350KLJ6-F1
#
_cell.length_a   1.000
_cell.length_b   1.000
_cell.length_c   1.000
_cell.angle_alpha   90.00
_cell.angle_beta   90.00
_cell.angle_gamma   90.00
#
_symmetry.space_group_name_H-M   'P 1'
#
loop_
_entity.id
_entity.type
_entity.pdbx_description
1 polymer ?
#
loop_
_entity_poly.entity_id
_entity_poly.type
_entity_poly.pdbx_seq_one_letter_code
_entity_poly.pdbx_strand_id
1 'polypeptide(L)'
;MMSKQVMDFAVICGHRGEAEQNAAFAAGRSKVKYPHSKHNANPARAYDRVPYPVPLNAAGEWDDKSPLWDELAALERRCADELGIKIANTIPWDRPHCELVEE
;
A
#
# COMPACT_ATOMS: atom_id res chain seq x y z
N MET A 1 -0.49 -23.20 19.45
CA MET A 1 0.20 -22.55 18.31
C MET A 1 -0.87 -21.93 17.44
N MET A 2 -0.94 -20.61 17.33
CA MET A 2 -1.81 -19.99 16.32
C MET A 2 -1.22 -20.30 14.95
N SER A 3 -2.05 -20.75 14.01
CA SER A 3 -1.64 -20.97 12.63
C SER A 3 -1.07 -19.66 12.06
N LYS A 4 0.06 -19.74 11.35
CA LYS A 4 0.60 -18.58 10.63
C LYS A 4 -0.44 -18.17 9.59
N GLN A 5 -0.99 -16.96 9.72
CA GLN A 5 -1.92 -16.41 8.73
C GLN A 5 -1.15 -16.16 7.43
N VAL A 6 -1.69 -16.64 6.31
CA VAL A 6 -1.08 -16.55 4.98
C VAL A 6 -2.10 -15.92 4.05
N MET A 7 -1.65 -14.95 3.26
CA MET A 7 -2.42 -14.31 2.21
C MET A 7 -1.48 -14.04 1.03
N ASP A 8 -1.92 -14.38 -0.17
CA ASP A 8 -1.26 -13.95 -1.40
C ASP A 8 -1.63 -12.49 -1.70
N PHE A 9 -0.69 -11.72 -2.25
CA PHE A 9 -0.91 -10.33 -2.62
C PHE A 9 0.02 -9.94 -3.78
N ALA A 10 -0.25 -8.81 -4.43
CA ALA A 10 0.59 -8.26 -5.48
C ALA A 10 1.02 -6.83 -5.13
N VAL A 11 2.30 -6.52 -5.37
CA VAL A 11 2.79 -5.13 -5.38
C VAL A 11 2.50 -4.54 -6.75
N ILE A 12 1.74 -3.47 -6.79
CA ILE A 12 1.25 -2.83 -8.02
C ILE A 12 1.97 -1.52 -8.33
N CYS A 13 2.64 -0.92 -7.35
CA CYS A 13 3.50 0.25 -7.53
C CYS A 13 4.61 0.26 -6.47
N GLY A 14 5.85 0.54 -6.88
CA GLY A 14 7.00 0.68 -5.98
C GLY A 14 7.62 2.07 -6.11
N HIS A 15 8.78 2.14 -6.76
CA HIS A 15 9.39 3.42 -7.13
C HIS A 15 8.56 4.13 -8.22
N ARG A 16 8.41 5.45 -8.10
CA ARG A 16 7.71 6.31 -9.05
C ARG A 16 8.57 7.52 -9.43
N GLY A 17 8.84 7.67 -10.72
CA GLY A 17 9.62 8.80 -11.24
C GLY A 17 8.83 10.12 -11.32
N GLU A 18 9.49 11.20 -11.74
CA GLU A 18 8.89 12.54 -11.82
C GLU A 18 7.63 12.59 -12.69
N ALA A 19 7.70 12.04 -13.91
CA ALA A 19 6.57 12.06 -14.85
C ALA A 19 5.35 11.32 -14.28
N GLU A 20 5.57 10.13 -13.73
CA GLU A 20 4.51 9.28 -13.15
C GLU A 20 3.90 9.92 -11.91
N GLN A 21 4.72 10.52 -11.04
CA GLN A 21 4.25 11.20 -9.83
C GLN A 21 3.44 12.45 -10.16
N ASN A 22 3.90 13.25 -11.10
CA ASN A 22 3.17 14.44 -11.54
C ASN A 22 1.86 14.06 -12.24
N ALA A 23 1.83 12.96 -13.01
CA ALA A 23 0.60 12.41 -13.58
C ALA A 23 -0.37 11.91 -12.50
N ALA A 24 0.13 11.20 -11.47
CA ALA A 24 -0.67 10.75 -10.34
C ALA A 24 -1.27 11.93 -9.54
N PHE A 25 -0.49 12.99 -9.34
CA PHE A 25 -0.96 14.23 -8.71
C PHE A 25 -2.06 14.90 -9.55
N ALA A 26 -1.84 15.07 -10.86
CA ALA A 26 -2.81 15.67 -11.76
C ALA A 26 -4.12 14.88 -11.85
N ALA A 27 -4.06 13.55 -11.73
CA ALA A 27 -5.22 12.65 -11.71
C ALA A 27 -5.91 12.56 -10.33
N GLY A 28 -5.45 13.31 -9.32
CA GLY A 28 -5.99 13.24 -7.95
C GLY A 28 -5.66 11.95 -7.19
N ARG A 29 -4.75 11.12 -7.73
CA ARG A 29 -4.27 9.87 -7.11
C ARG A 29 -3.06 10.07 -6.20
N SER A 30 -2.60 11.31 -6.05
CA SER A 30 -1.60 11.68 -5.07
C SER A 30 -1.85 13.08 -4.54
N LYS A 31 -1.53 13.30 -3.27
CA LYS A 31 -1.65 14.60 -2.60
C LYS A 31 -0.43 15.50 -2.80
N VAL A 32 0.66 14.98 -3.34
CA VAL A 32 1.94 15.70 -3.50
C VAL A 32 2.52 15.53 -4.90
N LYS A 33 3.27 16.53 -5.38
CA LYS A 33 4.05 16.45 -6.62
C LYS A 33 5.43 15.84 -6.38
N TYR A 34 6.12 15.47 -7.44
CA TYR A 34 7.53 15.10 -7.34
C TYR A 34 8.35 16.28 -6.77
N PRO A 35 9.38 16.05 -5.93
CA PRO A 35 9.91 14.77 -5.42
C PRO A 35 9.35 14.37 -4.04
N HIS A 36 8.18 14.86 -3.65
CA HIS A 36 7.73 14.83 -2.25
C HIS A 36 6.98 13.55 -1.84
N SER A 37 6.81 12.57 -2.73
CA SER A 37 6.24 11.27 -2.37
C SER A 37 7.31 10.29 -1.91
N LYS A 38 6.99 9.43 -0.94
CA LYS A 38 7.87 8.32 -0.53
C LYS A 38 8.11 7.28 -1.63
N HIS A 39 7.28 7.25 -2.68
CA HIS A 39 7.55 6.49 -3.90
C HIS A 39 8.72 7.08 -4.72
N ASN A 40 9.09 8.36 -4.53
CA ASN A 40 10.09 9.04 -5.36
C ASN A 40 11.54 8.78 -4.93
N ALA A 41 11.76 8.18 -3.76
CA ALA A 41 13.09 7.82 -3.28
C ALA A 41 13.63 6.58 -4.02
N ASN A 42 14.95 6.45 -4.14
CA ASN A 42 15.60 5.24 -4.63
C ASN A 42 16.67 4.78 -3.61
N PRO A 43 16.43 3.73 -2.81
CA PRO A 43 15.25 2.86 -2.84
C PRO A 43 13.96 3.56 -2.38
N ALA A 44 12.82 3.11 -2.90
CA ALA A 44 11.51 3.65 -2.52
C ALA A 44 11.23 3.37 -1.04
N ARG A 45 10.60 4.35 -0.37
CA ARG A 45 10.18 4.27 1.04
C ARG A 45 8.69 3.96 1.18
N ALA A 46 8.01 3.71 0.06
CA ALA A 46 6.61 3.31 -0.01
C ALA A 46 6.35 2.38 -1.19
N TYR A 47 5.27 1.61 -1.09
CA TYR A 47 4.75 0.76 -2.14
C TYR A 47 3.23 0.64 -2.02
N ASP A 48 2.57 0.39 -3.16
CA ASP A 48 1.15 0.09 -3.21
C ASP A 48 0.96 -1.40 -3.47
N ARG A 49 0.04 -2.03 -2.74
CA ARG A 49 -0.28 -3.46 -2.85
C ARG A 49 -1.77 -3.74 -2.87
N VAL A 50 -2.13 -4.92 -3.37
CA VAL A 50 -3.52 -5.41 -3.43
C VAL A 50 -3.60 -6.86 -2.93
N PRO A 51 -4.60 -7.22 -2.10
CA PRO A 51 -4.80 -8.60 -1.65
C PRO A 51 -5.23 -9.51 -2.80
N TYR A 52 -4.97 -10.81 -2.64
CA TYR A 52 -5.46 -11.85 -3.54
C TYR A 52 -6.41 -12.81 -2.80
N PRO A 53 -7.62 -13.08 -3.35
CA PRO A 53 -8.16 -12.50 -4.58
C PRO A 53 -8.39 -10.98 -4.46
N VAL A 54 -8.30 -10.28 -5.59
CA VAL A 54 -8.59 -8.83 -5.61
C VAL A 54 -10.07 -8.64 -5.24
N PRO A 55 -10.39 -7.89 -4.18
CA PRO A 55 -11.76 -7.68 -3.76
C PRO A 55 -12.47 -6.76 -4.75
N LEU A 56 -13.50 -7.28 -5.42
CA LEU A 56 -14.29 -6.54 -6.39
C LEU A 56 -15.75 -6.43 -5.93
N ASN A 57 -16.36 -5.28 -6.14
CA ASN A 57 -17.79 -5.05 -5.94
C ASN A 57 -18.58 -5.61 -7.14
N ALA A 58 -19.92 -5.52 -7.10
CA ALA A 58 -20.79 -6.02 -8.17
C ALA A 58 -20.57 -5.32 -9.54
N ALA A 59 -19.98 -4.13 -9.56
CA ALA A 59 -19.61 -3.39 -10.76
C ALA A 59 -18.21 -3.76 -11.30
N GLY A 60 -17.48 -4.66 -10.63
CA GLY A 60 -16.11 -5.04 -11.01
C GLY A 60 -15.05 -4.02 -10.61
N GLU A 61 -15.39 -3.04 -9.77
CA GLU A 61 -14.45 -2.08 -9.20
C GLU A 61 -13.91 -2.61 -7.87
N TRP A 62 -12.81 -2.04 -7.37
CA TRP A 62 -12.30 -2.44 -6.07
C TRP A 62 -13.32 -2.18 -4.97
N ASP A 63 -13.60 -3.22 -4.17
CA ASP A 63 -14.41 -3.10 -2.97
C ASP A 63 -13.53 -2.57 -1.83
N ASP A 64 -13.63 -1.27 -1.60
CA ASP A 64 -12.94 -0.56 -0.52
C ASP A 64 -13.43 -0.95 0.86
N LYS A 65 -14.53 -1.71 0.99
CA LYS A 65 -15.07 -2.19 2.28
C LYS A 65 -14.73 -3.65 2.55
N SER A 66 -14.10 -4.34 1.60
CA SER A 66 -13.73 -5.73 1.78
C SER A 66 -12.78 -5.91 2.99
N PRO A 67 -13.00 -6.94 3.82
CA PRO A 67 -12.12 -7.25 4.95
C PRO A 67 -10.73 -7.72 4.50
N LEU A 68 -10.56 -8.15 3.24
CA LEU A 68 -9.26 -8.63 2.73
C LEU A 68 -8.16 -7.56 2.83
N TRP A 69 -8.51 -6.29 2.70
CA TRP A 69 -7.58 -5.19 2.88
C TRP A 69 -7.10 -5.06 4.33
N ASP A 70 -8.00 -5.24 5.31
CA ASP A 70 -7.66 -5.17 6.73
C ASP A 70 -6.84 -6.39 7.16
N GLU A 71 -7.17 -7.56 6.62
CA GLU A 71 -6.41 -8.79 6.81
C GLU A 71 -4.99 -8.68 6.26
N LEU A 72 -4.82 -8.13 5.05
CA LEU A 72 -3.51 -7.85 4.46
C LEU A 72 -2.71 -6.87 5.33
N ALA A 73 -3.32 -5.74 5.71
CA ALA A 73 -2.66 -4.72 6.51
C ALA A 73 -2.24 -5.25 7.90
N ALA A 74 -3.07 -6.09 8.51
CA ALA A 74 -2.76 -6.75 9.79
C ALA A 74 -1.64 -7.79 9.64
N LEU A 75 -1.63 -8.57 8.56
CA LEU A 75 -0.56 -9.52 8.26
C LEU A 75 0.77 -8.79 8.07
N GLU A 76 0.81 -7.75 7.24
CA GLU A 76 2.00 -6.92 7.02
C GLU A 76 2.51 -6.28 8.31
N ARG A 77 1.60 -5.77 9.15
CA ARG A 77 1.98 -5.15 10.43
C ARG A 77 2.66 -6.14 11.35
N ARG A 78 2.11 -7.35 11.49
CA ARG A 78 2.75 -8.41 12.28
C ARG A 78 4.14 -8.76 11.75
N CYS A 79 4.28 -8.92 10.44
CA CYS A 79 5.59 -9.16 9.83
C CYS A 79 6.57 -8.00 10.08
N ALA A 80 6.11 -6.76 9.98
CA ALA A 80 6.93 -5.58 10.24
C ALA A 80 7.36 -5.52 11.72
N ASP A 81 6.46 -5.80 12.66
CA ASP A 81 6.73 -5.84 14.10
C ASP A 81 7.74 -6.96 14.43
N GLU A 82 7.59 -8.15 13.85
CA GLU A 82 8.54 -9.27 13.98
C GLU A 82 9.94 -8.91 13.47
N LEU A 83 10.03 -8.06 12.44
CA LEU A 83 11.28 -7.59 11.85
C LEU A 83 11.81 -6.29 12.49
N GLY A 84 11.07 -5.68 13.41
CA GLY A 84 11.42 -4.38 14.01
C GLY A 84 11.33 -3.20 13.04
N ILE A 85 10.51 -3.29 11.99
CA ILE A 85 10.33 -2.26 10.96
C ILE A 85 9.08 -1.44 11.26
N LYS A 86 9.20 -0.12 11.33
CA LYS A 86 8.05 0.77 11.52
C LYS A 86 7.43 1.13 10.17
N ILE A 87 6.16 0.77 9.99
CA ILE A 87 5.38 1.08 8.78
C ILE A 87 4.07 1.81 9.12
N ALA A 88 3.50 2.51 8.14
CA ALA A 88 2.12 3.01 8.12
C ALA A 88 1.42 2.44 6.88
N ASN A 89 0.38 1.64 7.08
CA ASN A 89 -0.26 0.84 6.03
C ASN A 89 -1.80 0.75 6.17
N THR A 90 -2.36 1.63 6.99
CA THR A 90 -3.81 1.77 7.26
C THR A 90 -4.21 3.22 7.01
N ILE A 91 -3.93 3.73 5.81
CA ILE A 91 -4.23 5.10 5.40
C ILE A 91 -5.71 5.16 4.96
N PRO A 92 -6.59 5.91 5.65
CA PRO A 92 -8.05 5.80 5.42
C PRO A 92 -8.51 6.13 4.00
N TRP A 93 -7.75 6.94 3.27
CA TRP A 93 -8.06 7.37 1.91
C TRP A 93 -7.26 6.61 0.83
N ASP A 94 -6.35 5.71 1.24
CA ASP A 94 -5.40 5.04 0.35
C ASP A 94 -5.10 3.62 0.85
N ARG A 95 -6.10 2.73 0.75
CA ARG A 95 -5.99 1.35 1.22
C ARG A 95 -4.80 0.59 0.62
N PRO A 96 -4.43 0.77 -0.67
CA PRO A 96 -3.27 0.12 -1.26
C PRO A 96 -1.94 0.58 -0.69
N HIS A 97 -1.84 1.73 -0.02
CA HIS A 97 -0.56 2.33 0.33
C HIS A 97 0.06 1.76 1.61
N CYS A 98 1.34 1.42 1.54
CA CYS A 98 2.21 1.14 2.69
C CYS A 98 3.50 1.95 2.58
N GLU A 99 3.88 2.63 3.67
CA GLU A 99 5.10 3.43 3.74
C GLU A 99 5.90 3.18 5.02
N LEU A 100 7.22 3.41 4.96
CA LEU A 100 8.06 3.46 6.14
C LEU A 100 7.71 4.70 6.98
N VAL A 101 7.67 4.53 8.30
CA VAL A 101 7.60 5.64 9.24
C VAL A 101 9.02 6.13 9.48
N GLU A 102 9.27 7.42 9.22
CA GLU A 102 10.55 8.06 9.56
C GLU A 102 10.63 8.27 11.08
N GLU A 103 11.82 8.11 11.64
CA GLU A 103 12.09 8.38 13.07
C GLU A 103 12.00 9.87 13.40
#